data_AF-A0A7J7HY63-F1
#
_entry.id   AF-A0A7J7HY63-F1
#
_cell.length_a   1.000
_cell.length_b   1.000
_cell.length_c   1.000
_cell.angle_alpha   90.00
_cell.angle_beta   90.00
_cell.angle_gamma   90.00
#
_symmetry.space_group_name_H-M   'P 1'
#
loop_
_entity.id
_entity.type
_entity.pdbx_description
1 polymer ?
#
loop_
_entity_poly.entity_id
_entity_poly.type
_entity_poly.pdbx_seq_one_letter_code
_entity_poly.pdbx_strand_id
1 'polypeptide(L)'
;MPGIYYITQFTIAQMVPMYDLVDLTRQALAKYANQLFIQVIEAYQLDDVHGVAHYSQKFLGLVEDMDTLLACHNGFLLGPWLESAKQLAQDREQKKQYEWNARTQITMWFDNTEEEASLLRDYGNKYWSGLLRDYYGPRAAIYFKFLTESLEKGDNFRMKDWRKEWIKLTNDWQSSTNLYPVQSNGDAFDTSKLLYNKYLKDPDTYDH
;
A
#
# COMPACT_ATOMS: atom_id res chain seq x y z
N MET A 1 -29.81 -11.76 -32.82
CA MET A 1 -28.39 -11.55 -32.46
C MET A 1 -28.18 -11.96 -31.00
N PRO A 2 -27.79 -13.22 -30.72
CA PRO A 2 -27.54 -13.69 -29.35
C PRO A 2 -26.08 -13.55 -28.89
N GLY A 3 -25.14 -13.26 -29.80
CA GLY A 3 -23.70 -13.40 -29.54
C GLY A 3 -23.07 -12.42 -28.54
N ILE A 4 -23.70 -11.26 -28.26
CA ILE A 4 -23.12 -10.24 -27.37
C ILE A 4 -23.36 -10.57 -25.88
N TYR A 5 -24.49 -11.20 -25.55
CA TYR A 5 -24.85 -11.53 -24.17
C TYR A 5 -24.05 -12.72 -23.59
N TYR A 6 -23.69 -13.70 -24.43
CA TYR A 6 -22.90 -14.84 -23.98
C TYR A 6 -21.44 -14.45 -23.72
N ILE A 7 -20.87 -13.55 -24.53
CA ILE A 7 -19.51 -13.05 -24.32
C ILE A 7 -19.45 -12.29 -23.00
N THR A 8 -20.38 -11.35 -22.74
CA THR A 8 -20.38 -10.57 -21.50
C THR A 8 -20.58 -11.42 -20.25
N GLN A 9 -21.46 -12.44 -20.27
CA GLN A 9 -21.60 -13.36 -19.13
C GLN A 9 -20.37 -14.25 -18.90
N PHE A 10 -19.71 -14.74 -19.95
CA PHE A 10 -18.50 -15.55 -19.81
C PHE A 10 -17.33 -14.73 -19.26
N THR A 11 -17.16 -13.48 -19.70
CA THR A 11 -16.09 -12.60 -19.18
C THR A 11 -16.35 -12.22 -17.72
N ILE A 12 -17.60 -11.98 -17.32
CA ILE A 12 -17.95 -11.70 -15.92
C ILE A 12 -17.69 -12.93 -15.02
N ALA A 13 -18.02 -14.13 -15.50
CA ALA A 13 -17.82 -15.38 -14.74
C ALA A 13 -16.34 -15.75 -14.51
N GLN A 14 -15.42 -15.29 -15.38
CA GLN A 14 -13.97 -15.43 -15.17
C GLN A 14 -13.37 -14.26 -14.37
N MET A 15 -13.96 -13.07 -14.40
CA MET A 15 -13.51 -11.92 -13.60
C MET A 15 -13.73 -12.11 -12.10
N VAL A 16 -14.86 -12.70 -11.69
CA VAL A 16 -15.19 -12.85 -10.25
C VAL A 16 -14.21 -13.76 -9.51
N PRO A 17 -13.86 -14.97 -10.00
CA PRO A 17 -12.85 -15.82 -9.36
C PRO A 17 -11.47 -15.16 -9.26
N MET A 18 -11.09 -14.33 -10.25
CA MET A 18 -9.79 -13.65 -10.27
C MET A 18 -9.74 -12.48 -9.27
N TYR A 19 -10.84 -11.74 -9.13
CA TYR A 19 -10.98 -10.72 -8.09
C TYR A 19 -10.87 -11.35 -6.70
N ASP A 20 -11.64 -12.41 -6.44
CA ASP A 20 -11.66 -13.08 -5.14
C ASP A 20 -10.30 -13.69 -4.79
N LEU A 21 -9.59 -14.24 -5.78
CA LEU A 21 -8.24 -14.78 -5.59
C LEU A 21 -7.24 -13.68 -5.18
N VAL A 22 -7.28 -12.52 -5.85
CA VAL A 22 -6.45 -11.36 -5.49
C VAL A 22 -6.79 -10.88 -4.09
N ASP A 23 -8.07 -10.71 -3.76
CA ASP A 23 -8.48 -10.19 -2.47
C ASP A 23 -8.14 -11.13 -1.31
N LEU A 24 -8.36 -12.44 -1.49
CA LEU A 24 -8.02 -13.45 -0.49
C LEU A 24 -6.50 -13.53 -0.27
N THR A 25 -5.73 -13.51 -1.35
CA THR A 25 -4.26 -13.50 -1.27
C THR A 25 -3.78 -12.23 -0.57
N ARG A 26 -4.31 -11.06 -0.96
CA ARG A 26 -4.02 -9.78 -0.30
C ARG A 26 -4.32 -9.84 1.20
N GLN A 27 -5.46 -10.40 1.58
CA GLN A 27 -5.86 -10.52 2.99
C GLN A 27 -4.92 -11.43 3.78
N ALA A 28 -4.50 -12.56 3.20
CA ALA A 28 -3.54 -13.46 3.82
C ALA A 28 -2.17 -12.79 4.00
N LEU A 29 -1.68 -12.10 2.98
CA LEU A 29 -0.41 -11.36 3.05
C LEU A 29 -0.47 -10.17 4.02
N ALA A 30 -1.61 -9.48 4.13
CA ALA A 30 -1.80 -8.41 5.11
C ALA A 30 -1.72 -8.94 6.55
N LYS A 31 -2.23 -10.16 6.81
CA LYS A 31 -2.06 -10.82 8.12
C LYS A 31 -0.60 -11.13 8.39
N TYR A 32 0.14 -11.63 7.39
CA TYR A 32 1.58 -11.88 7.51
C TYR A 32 2.39 -10.58 7.71
N ALA A 33 1.99 -9.49 7.06
CA ALA A 33 2.61 -8.17 7.25
C ALA A 33 2.48 -7.69 8.71
N ASN A 34 1.34 -7.95 9.36
CA ASN A 34 1.17 -7.63 10.78
C ASN A 34 2.12 -8.44 11.68
N GLN A 35 2.35 -9.72 11.36
CA GLN A 35 3.32 -10.54 12.08
C GLN A 35 4.74 -10.00 11.94
N LEU A 36 5.16 -9.66 10.72
CA LEU A 36 6.47 -9.02 10.48
C LEU A 36 6.60 -7.70 11.24
N PHE A 37 5.54 -6.87 11.27
CA PHE A 37 5.57 -5.62 12.02
C PHE A 37 5.74 -5.85 13.52
N ILE A 38 5.05 -6.84 14.10
CA ILE A 38 5.22 -7.23 15.49
C ILE A 38 6.68 -7.64 15.76
N GLN A 39 7.27 -8.46 14.87
CA GLN A 39 8.67 -8.88 14.99
C GLN A 39 9.66 -7.70 14.92
N VAL A 40 9.38 -6.67 14.11
CA VAL A 40 10.18 -5.43 14.11
C VAL A 40 10.11 -4.74 15.47
N ILE A 41 8.91 -4.62 16.05
CA ILE A 41 8.72 -3.96 17.36
C ILE A 41 9.36 -4.76 18.49
N GLU A 42 9.25 -6.09 18.47
CA GLU A 42 9.91 -6.97 19.45
C GLU A 42 11.43 -6.86 19.37
N ALA A 43 12.00 -6.90 18.17
CA ALA A 43 13.43 -6.69 17.97
C ALA A 43 13.88 -5.30 18.47
N TYR A 44 13.08 -4.26 18.20
CA TYR A 44 13.33 -2.92 18.70
C TYR A 44 13.31 -2.83 20.24
N GLN A 45 12.38 -3.52 20.89
CA GLN A 45 12.29 -3.56 22.36
C GLN A 45 13.43 -4.34 23.02
N LEU A 46 14.07 -5.25 22.27
CA LEU A 46 15.22 -6.04 22.70
C LEU A 46 16.58 -5.40 22.33
N ASP A 47 16.56 -4.17 21.83
CA ASP A 47 17.75 -3.47 21.30
C ASP A 47 18.49 -4.25 20.19
N ASP A 48 17.77 -5.11 19.46
CA ASP A 48 18.33 -5.93 18.37
C ASP A 48 18.25 -5.19 17.03
N VAL A 49 19.29 -4.41 16.74
CA VAL A 49 19.43 -3.66 15.48
C VAL A 49 19.42 -4.57 14.24
N HIS A 50 19.96 -5.78 14.34
CA HIS A 50 19.98 -6.73 13.23
C HIS A 50 18.60 -7.32 12.97
N GLY A 51 17.86 -7.64 14.05
CA GLY A 51 16.47 -8.05 13.98
C GLY A 51 15.57 -6.99 13.36
N VAL A 52 15.69 -5.72 13.80
CA VAL A 52 14.96 -4.59 13.21
C VAL A 52 15.24 -4.50 11.72
N ALA A 53 16.51 -4.47 11.31
CA ALA A 53 16.89 -4.36 9.90
C ALA A 53 16.32 -5.52 9.06
N HIS A 54 16.44 -6.76 9.56
CA HIS A 54 15.99 -7.97 8.86
C HIS A 54 14.47 -7.99 8.67
N TYR A 55 13.70 -7.81 9.74
CA TYR A 55 12.24 -7.87 9.66
C TYR A 55 11.66 -6.66 8.92
N SER A 56 12.26 -5.48 9.04
CA SER A 56 11.88 -4.30 8.26
C SER A 56 12.11 -4.51 6.77
N GLN A 57 13.24 -5.09 6.36
CA GLN A 57 13.49 -5.41 4.96
C GLN A 57 12.48 -6.42 4.41
N LYS A 58 12.16 -7.47 5.19
CA LYS A 58 11.11 -8.44 4.82
C LYS A 58 9.75 -7.77 4.66
N PHE A 59 9.39 -6.87 5.58
CA PHE A 59 8.12 -6.14 5.53
C PHE A 59 8.04 -5.29 4.26
N LEU A 60 9.08 -4.52 3.94
CA LEU A 60 9.09 -3.67 2.75
C LEU A 60 9.04 -4.49 1.46
N GLY A 61 9.78 -5.60 1.38
CA GLY A 61 9.69 -6.52 0.24
C GLY A 61 8.29 -7.15 0.08
N LEU A 62 7.62 -7.47 1.19
CA LEU A 62 6.23 -7.93 1.16
C LEU A 62 5.27 -6.86 0.64
N VAL A 63 5.47 -5.59 0.98
CA VAL A 63 4.66 -4.47 0.47
C VAL A 63 4.81 -4.33 -1.04
N GLU A 64 6.03 -4.45 -1.58
CA GLU A 64 6.30 -4.42 -3.03
C GLU A 64 5.63 -5.60 -3.76
N ASP A 65 5.73 -6.80 -3.20
CA ASP A 65 5.06 -8.00 -3.72
C ASP A 65 3.54 -7.88 -3.68
N MET A 66 3.00 -7.28 -2.63
CA MET A 66 1.56 -7.02 -2.51
C MET A 66 1.09 -5.97 -3.52
N ASP A 67 1.88 -4.93 -3.80
CA ASP A 67 1.59 -3.97 -4.88
C ASP A 67 1.53 -4.67 -6.25
N THR A 68 2.42 -5.62 -6.49
CA THR A 68 2.45 -6.44 -7.72
C THR A 68 1.21 -7.33 -7.84
N LEU A 69 0.80 -7.97 -6.75
CA LEU A 69 -0.46 -8.73 -6.71
C LEU A 69 -1.67 -7.87 -7.06
N LEU A 70 -1.78 -6.69 -6.44
CA LEU A 70 -2.89 -5.78 -6.67
C LEU A 70 -2.91 -5.25 -8.12
N ALA A 71 -1.76 -5.15 -8.77
CA ALA A 71 -1.68 -4.74 -10.17
C ALA A 71 -2.36 -5.74 -11.14
N CYS A 72 -2.56 -6.99 -10.72
CA CYS A 72 -3.11 -8.06 -11.57
C CYS A 72 -4.61 -7.95 -11.83
N HIS A 73 -5.34 -7.00 -11.19
CA HIS A 73 -6.77 -6.86 -11.41
C HIS A 73 -7.25 -5.40 -11.34
N ASN A 74 -8.08 -4.99 -12.29
CA ASN A 74 -8.54 -3.60 -12.45
C ASN A 74 -9.21 -3.00 -11.19
N GLY A 75 -9.84 -3.86 -10.37
CA GLY A 75 -10.49 -3.46 -9.12
C GLY A 75 -9.55 -2.98 -8.00
N PHE A 76 -8.24 -3.18 -8.15
CA PHE A 76 -7.24 -2.82 -7.13
C PHE A 76 -6.23 -1.79 -7.62
N LEU A 77 -6.57 -0.98 -8.63
CA LEU A 77 -5.67 0.03 -9.19
C LEU A 77 -5.98 1.42 -8.64
N LEU A 78 -4.95 2.21 -8.33
CA LEU A 78 -5.09 3.62 -7.98
C LEU A 78 -5.42 4.51 -9.20
N GLY A 79 -4.91 4.17 -10.38
CA GLY A 79 -5.06 4.98 -11.59
C GLY A 79 -6.51 5.32 -11.95
N PRO A 80 -7.43 4.34 -12.00
CA PRO A 80 -8.83 4.61 -12.30
C PRO A 80 -9.48 5.62 -11.35
N TRP A 81 -9.16 5.58 -10.06
CA TRP A 81 -9.66 6.55 -9.07
C TRP A 81 -9.19 7.97 -9.40
N LEU A 82 -7.90 8.15 -9.65
CA LEU A 82 -7.32 9.46 -9.95
C LEU A 82 -7.78 10.00 -11.31
N GLU A 83 -7.83 9.17 -12.34
CA GLU A 83 -8.32 9.58 -13.66
C GLU A 83 -9.81 9.94 -13.63
N SER A 84 -10.63 9.21 -12.85
CA SER A 84 -12.06 9.53 -12.70
C SER A 84 -12.25 10.91 -12.08
N ALA A 85 -11.48 11.25 -11.04
CA ALA A 85 -11.52 12.59 -10.45
C ALA A 85 -11.12 13.68 -11.45
N LYS A 86 -10.05 13.44 -12.23
CA LYS A 86 -9.56 14.38 -13.24
C LYS A 86 -10.53 14.61 -14.39
N GLN A 87 -11.33 13.61 -14.77
CA GLN A 87 -12.32 13.72 -15.84
C GLN A 87 -13.49 14.65 -15.50
N LEU A 88 -13.74 14.92 -14.21
CA LEU A 88 -14.78 15.84 -13.76
C LEU A 88 -14.39 17.32 -13.88
N ALA A 89 -13.10 17.62 -14.12
CA ALA A 89 -12.60 18.98 -14.18
C ALA A 89 -12.89 19.67 -15.52
N GLN A 90 -13.19 20.96 -15.47
CA GLN A 90 -13.47 21.80 -16.64
C GLN A 90 -12.20 22.50 -17.18
N ASP A 91 -11.18 22.64 -16.36
CA ASP A 91 -9.92 23.29 -16.70
C ASP A 91 -8.71 22.64 -15.99
N ARG A 92 -7.51 23.15 -16.30
CA ARG A 92 -6.24 22.62 -15.77
C ARG A 92 -6.10 22.78 -14.26
N GLU A 93 -6.60 23.88 -13.69
CA GLU A 93 -6.47 24.14 -12.26
C GLU A 93 -7.45 23.27 -11.47
N GLN A 94 -8.68 23.12 -11.96
CA GLN A 94 -9.63 22.15 -11.42
C GLN A 94 -9.09 20.71 -11.51
N LYS A 95 -8.42 20.35 -12.62
CA LYS A 95 -7.85 19.01 -12.79
C LYS A 95 -6.81 18.70 -11.70
N LYS A 96 -5.91 19.65 -11.40
CA LYS A 96 -4.95 19.53 -10.30
C LYS A 96 -5.66 19.45 -8.95
N GLN A 97 -6.64 20.31 -8.70
CA GLN A 97 -7.39 20.34 -7.44
C GLN A 97 -8.15 19.03 -7.20
N TYR A 98 -8.77 18.47 -8.24
CA TYR A 98 -9.56 17.24 -8.12
C TYR A 98 -8.66 16.01 -7.93
N GLU A 99 -7.50 15.96 -8.60
CA GLU A 99 -6.50 14.93 -8.32
C GLU A 99 -5.98 15.04 -6.89
N TRP A 100 -5.65 16.25 -6.41
CA TRP A 100 -5.25 16.48 -5.03
C TRP A 100 -6.35 16.04 -4.06
N ASN A 101 -7.62 16.42 -4.28
CA ASN A 101 -8.76 15.99 -3.46
C ASN A 101 -8.87 14.46 -3.40
N ALA A 102 -8.74 13.79 -4.55
CA ALA A 102 -8.83 12.33 -4.66
C ALA A 102 -7.71 11.63 -3.90
N ARG A 103 -6.48 12.16 -3.97
CA ARG A 103 -5.33 11.68 -3.20
C ARG A 103 -5.51 11.92 -1.70
N THR A 104 -5.97 13.11 -1.34
CA THR A 104 -6.19 13.50 0.06
C THR A 104 -7.24 12.64 0.73
N GLN A 105 -8.38 12.39 0.07
CA GLN A 105 -9.48 11.60 0.63
C GLN A 105 -9.06 10.18 1.09
N ILE A 106 -8.12 9.55 0.37
CA ILE A 106 -7.66 8.18 0.68
C ILE A 106 -6.40 8.13 1.57
N THR A 107 -5.87 9.30 1.98
CA THR A 107 -4.65 9.42 2.80
C THR A 107 -4.89 10.34 4.02
N MET A 108 -4.46 11.61 4.00
CA MET A 108 -4.58 12.54 5.13
C MET A 108 -6.02 12.97 5.44
N TRP A 109 -6.95 12.78 4.50
CA TRP A 109 -8.37 13.12 4.57
C TRP A 109 -8.68 14.63 4.64
N PHE A 110 -8.08 15.36 5.57
CA PHE A 110 -8.21 16.82 5.72
C PHE A 110 -6.91 17.45 6.26
N ASP A 111 -6.97 18.73 6.64
CA ASP A 111 -5.85 19.56 7.06
C ASP A 111 -4.92 18.90 8.10
N ASN A 112 -3.64 19.23 7.97
CA ASN A 112 -2.55 18.87 8.87
C ASN A 112 -1.62 20.08 9.09
N THR A 113 -0.66 19.91 10.00
CA THR A 113 0.45 20.85 10.19
C THR A 113 1.77 20.14 9.89
N GLU A 114 2.90 20.83 10.02
CA GLU A 114 4.22 20.22 9.85
C GLU A 114 4.46 19.05 10.83
N GLU A 115 3.89 19.11 12.03
CA GLU A 115 4.11 18.11 13.09
C GLU A 115 2.88 17.27 13.41
N GLU A 116 1.67 17.76 13.14
CA GLU A 116 0.43 17.06 13.51
C GLU A 116 -0.35 16.67 12.27
N ALA A 117 -0.57 15.37 12.11
CA ALA A 117 -1.41 14.83 11.06
C ALA A 117 -2.90 15.01 11.40
N SER A 118 -3.74 14.92 10.37
CA SER A 118 -5.19 14.90 10.55
C SER A 118 -5.63 13.78 11.52
N LEU A 119 -6.66 14.07 12.31
CA LEU A 119 -7.35 13.08 13.13
C LEU A 119 -8.03 11.99 12.29
N LEU A 120 -8.27 12.26 11.01
CA LEU A 120 -8.91 11.34 10.06
C LEU A 120 -7.91 10.75 9.05
N ARG A 121 -6.59 10.89 9.32
CA ARG A 121 -5.56 10.22 8.51
C ARG A 121 -5.86 8.73 8.39
N ASP A 122 -5.68 8.20 7.18
CA ASP A 122 -5.96 6.82 6.77
C ASP A 122 -7.42 6.36 6.93
N TYR A 123 -8.38 7.24 7.27
CA TYR A 123 -9.79 6.83 7.35
C TYR A 123 -10.30 6.28 6.01
N GLY A 124 -9.88 6.92 4.91
CA GLY A 124 -10.21 6.52 3.55
C GLY A 124 -9.26 5.50 2.92
N ASN A 125 -8.40 4.81 3.71
CA ASN A 125 -7.35 3.94 3.17
C ASN A 125 -7.85 2.89 2.18
N LYS A 126 -6.96 2.47 1.27
CA LYS A 126 -7.22 1.46 0.24
C LYS A 126 -5.98 0.58 0.04
N TYR A 127 -6.21 -0.68 -0.29
CA TYR A 127 -5.17 -1.54 -0.84
C TYR A 127 -5.20 -1.46 -2.36
N TRP A 128 -4.54 -0.44 -2.90
CA TRP A 128 -4.44 -0.25 -4.34
C TRP A 128 -2.98 -0.27 -4.81
N SER A 129 -2.74 -0.91 -5.95
CA SER A 129 -1.46 -0.85 -6.63
C SER A 129 -1.13 0.61 -7.01
N GLY A 130 0.13 0.97 -6.81
CA GLY A 130 0.62 2.35 -6.84
C GLY A 130 0.53 3.04 -5.48
N LEU A 131 -0.57 2.85 -4.73
CA LEU A 131 -0.70 3.44 -3.40
C LEU A 131 0.18 2.71 -2.37
N LEU A 132 0.29 1.38 -2.46
CA LEU A 132 1.21 0.62 -1.60
C LEU A 132 2.65 1.04 -1.88
N ARG A 133 3.09 0.97 -3.14
CA ARG A 133 4.45 1.28 -3.54
C ARG A 133 4.87 2.74 -3.29
N ASP A 134 4.02 3.71 -3.64
CA ASP A 134 4.44 5.12 -3.67
C ASP A 134 4.00 5.90 -2.42
N TYR A 135 3.17 5.32 -1.55
CA TYR A 135 2.71 5.95 -0.31
C TYR A 135 2.97 5.10 0.95
N TYR A 136 2.35 3.93 1.08
CA TYR A 136 2.41 3.16 2.33
C TYR A 136 3.79 2.55 2.60
N GLY A 137 4.47 2.02 1.57
CA GLY A 137 5.82 1.46 1.68
C GLY A 137 6.85 2.50 2.14
N PRO A 138 6.98 3.65 1.45
CA PRO A 138 7.86 4.74 1.87
C PRO A 138 7.55 5.25 3.29
N ARG A 139 6.27 5.33 3.66
CA ARG A 139 5.86 5.72 5.01
C ARG A 139 6.32 4.73 6.08
N ALA A 140 6.21 3.42 5.82
CA ALA A 140 6.74 2.38 6.71
C ALA A 140 8.27 2.42 6.78
N ALA A 141 8.95 2.63 5.64
CA ALA A 141 10.40 2.75 5.58
C ALA A 141 10.92 3.92 6.42
N ILE A 142 10.23 5.06 6.41
CA ILE A 142 10.53 6.19 7.30
C ILE A 142 10.44 5.75 8.77
N TYR A 143 9.38 5.04 9.17
CA TYR A 143 9.26 4.56 10.54
C TYR A 143 10.42 3.63 10.96
N PHE A 144 10.75 2.63 10.12
CA PHE A 144 11.84 1.69 10.39
C PHE A 144 13.22 2.34 10.43
N LYS A 145 13.46 3.34 9.57
CA LYS A 145 14.66 4.19 9.63
C LYS A 145 14.80 4.83 11.01
N PHE A 146 13.72 5.41 11.55
CA PHE A 146 13.79 6.05 12.87
C PHE A 146 13.98 5.06 14.03
N LEU A 147 13.43 3.84 13.93
CA LEU A 147 13.72 2.77 14.90
C LEU A 147 15.20 2.37 14.87
N THR A 148 15.76 2.20 13.67
CA THR A 148 17.17 1.82 13.49
C THR A 148 18.10 2.90 14.02
N GLU A 149 17.85 4.17 13.64
CA GLU A 149 18.67 5.30 14.07
C GLU A 149 18.64 5.53 15.58
N SER A 150 17.52 5.23 16.26
CA SER A 150 17.45 5.37 17.71
C SER A 150 18.29 4.31 18.42
N LEU A 151 18.30 3.06 17.93
CA LEU A 151 19.17 2.00 18.45
C LEU A 151 20.65 2.30 18.21
N GLU A 152 21.02 2.69 16.98
CA GLU A 152 22.42 2.97 16.63
C GLU A 152 23.03 4.12 17.43
N LYS A 153 22.22 5.13 17.79
CA LYS A 153 22.65 6.29 18.58
C LYS A 153 22.53 6.07 20.09
N GLY A 154 21.79 5.05 20.53
CA GLY A 154 21.43 4.85 21.93
C GLY A 154 20.48 5.92 22.47
N ASP A 155 19.69 6.53 21.59
CA ASP A 155 18.76 7.62 21.91
C ASP A 155 17.31 7.13 21.90
N ASN A 156 16.41 7.89 22.51
CA ASN A 156 14.97 7.63 22.40
C ASN A 156 14.46 7.87 20.96
N PHE A 157 13.38 7.17 20.59
CA PHE A 157 12.68 7.39 19.32
C PHE A 157 12.29 8.87 19.14
N ARG A 158 12.83 9.51 18.09
CA ARG A 158 12.64 10.95 17.83
C ARG A 158 11.28 11.22 17.18
N MET A 159 10.25 11.17 18.02
CA MET A 159 8.85 11.24 17.63
C MET A 159 8.52 12.47 16.77
N LYS A 160 8.98 13.67 17.14
CA LYS A 160 8.70 14.88 16.35
C LYS A 160 9.31 14.84 14.95
N ASP A 161 10.56 14.42 14.84
CA ASP A 161 11.27 14.34 13.56
C ASP A 161 10.64 13.30 12.63
N TRP A 162 10.27 12.13 13.19
CA TRP A 162 9.53 11.11 12.45
C TRP A 162 8.21 11.67 11.91
N ARG A 163 7.42 12.36 12.75
CA ARG A 163 6.17 13.03 12.35
C ARG A 163 6.38 13.95 11.16
N LYS A 164 7.35 14.84 11.24
CA LYS A 164 7.68 15.77 10.15
C LYS A 164 7.97 15.05 8.85
N GLU A 165 8.81 14.01 8.89
CA GLU A 165 9.24 13.31 7.68
C GLU A 165 8.07 12.59 6.99
N TRP A 166 7.24 11.86 7.73
CA TRP A 166 6.13 11.11 7.12
C TRP A 166 4.95 12.00 6.71
N ILE A 167 4.70 13.09 7.44
CA ILE A 167 3.70 14.09 7.06
C ILE A 167 4.13 14.80 5.77
N LYS A 168 5.40 15.21 5.69
CA LYS A 168 5.95 15.80 4.47
C LYS A 168 5.81 14.84 3.28
N LEU A 169 6.18 13.57 3.45
CA LEU A 169 5.97 12.54 2.42
C LEU A 169 4.52 12.48 1.96
N THR A 170 3.56 12.53 2.89
CA THR A 170 2.13 12.51 2.55
C THR A 170 1.72 13.74 1.73
N ASN A 171 2.12 14.93 2.16
CA ASN A 171 1.77 16.18 1.48
C ASN A 171 2.41 16.28 0.08
N ASP A 172 3.66 15.83 -0.04
CA ASP A 172 4.36 15.75 -1.33
C ASP A 172 3.64 14.77 -2.28
N TRP A 173 3.27 13.59 -1.78
CA TRP A 173 2.55 12.58 -2.58
C TRP A 173 1.17 13.08 -3.04
N GLN A 174 0.42 13.75 -2.15
CA GLN A 174 -0.88 14.36 -2.48
C GLN A 174 -0.77 15.46 -3.53
N SER A 175 0.32 16.23 -3.49
CA SER A 175 0.57 17.32 -4.44
C SER A 175 1.20 16.84 -5.75
N SER A 176 1.59 15.57 -5.83
CA SER A 176 2.20 14.98 -7.02
C SER A 176 1.19 14.76 -8.16
N THR A 177 1.71 14.65 -9.38
CA THR A 177 0.93 14.36 -10.60
C THR A 177 1.42 13.07 -11.28
N ASN A 178 2.02 12.17 -10.50
CA ASN A 178 2.53 10.89 -10.98
C ASN A 178 1.39 10.09 -11.62
N LEU A 179 1.65 9.51 -12.79
CA LEU A 179 0.69 8.70 -13.53
C LEU A 179 0.70 7.27 -12.98
N TYR A 180 -0.50 6.70 -12.88
CA TYR A 180 -0.70 5.32 -12.42
C TYR A 180 -1.45 4.53 -13.50
N PRO A 181 -1.15 3.23 -13.66
CA PRO A 181 -1.86 2.38 -14.62
C PRO A 181 -3.38 2.36 -14.39
N VAL A 182 -4.14 2.46 -15.47
CA VAL A 182 -5.61 2.33 -15.48
C VAL A 182 -6.11 0.97 -15.95
N GLN A 183 -5.19 0.11 -16.39
CA GLN A 183 -5.43 -1.27 -16.75
C GLN A 183 -4.47 -2.16 -15.97
N SER A 184 -4.97 -3.33 -15.62
CA SER A 184 -4.22 -4.36 -14.90
C SER A 184 -3.08 -4.89 -15.75
N ASN A 185 -2.06 -5.38 -15.06
CA ASN A 185 -0.90 -6.00 -15.65
C ASN A 185 -0.47 -7.20 -14.78
N GLY A 186 -0.11 -8.31 -15.43
CA GLY A 186 0.25 -9.56 -14.76
C GLY A 186 -0.90 -10.58 -14.72
N ASP A 187 -0.56 -11.81 -14.30
CA ASP A 187 -1.50 -12.91 -14.13
C ASP A 187 -1.76 -13.12 -12.64
N ALA A 188 -3.04 -13.02 -12.23
CA ALA A 188 -3.37 -13.08 -10.81
C ALA A 188 -3.19 -14.48 -10.22
N PHE A 189 -3.38 -15.54 -11.01
CA PHE A 189 -3.24 -16.91 -10.53
C PHE A 189 -1.77 -17.25 -10.28
N ASP A 190 -0.90 -16.98 -11.25
CA ASP A 190 0.53 -17.23 -11.16
C ASP A 190 1.15 -16.37 -10.05
N THR A 191 0.75 -15.11 -9.95
CA THR A 191 1.24 -14.19 -8.89
C THR A 191 0.78 -14.67 -7.51
N SER A 192 -0.51 -14.99 -7.33
CA SER A 192 -1.01 -15.53 -6.06
C SER A 192 -0.32 -16.83 -5.66
N LYS A 193 -0.10 -17.75 -6.62
CA LYS A 193 0.60 -19.01 -6.37
C LYS A 193 2.05 -18.78 -5.97
N LEU A 194 2.75 -17.86 -6.62
CA LEU A 194 4.13 -17.49 -6.28
C LEU A 194 4.18 -16.94 -4.85
N LEU A 195 3.31 -16.00 -4.50
CA LEU A 195 3.29 -15.37 -3.17
C LEU A 195 2.88 -16.34 -2.07
N TYR A 196 1.94 -17.25 -2.34
CA TYR A 196 1.62 -18.34 -1.43
C TYR A 196 2.85 -19.21 -1.14
N ASN A 197 3.58 -19.63 -2.18
CA ASN A 197 4.80 -20.43 -1.99
C ASN A 197 5.89 -19.65 -1.23
N LYS A 198 6.02 -18.34 -1.48
CA LYS A 198 7.04 -17.50 -0.87
C LYS A 198 6.78 -17.22 0.61
N TYR A 199 5.52 -17.02 1.01
CA TYR A 199 5.19 -16.48 2.33
C TYR A 199 4.32 -17.37 3.21
N LEU A 200 3.59 -18.33 2.64
CA LEU A 200 2.51 -19.03 3.37
C LEU A 200 2.62 -20.56 3.33
N LYS A 201 3.54 -21.11 2.53
CA LYS A 201 3.69 -22.56 2.36
C LYS A 201 4.62 -23.19 3.39
N ASP A 202 5.55 -22.43 3.97
CA ASP A 202 6.51 -22.98 4.91
C ASP A 202 5.88 -23.13 6.32
N PRO A 203 5.96 -24.31 6.97
CA PRO A 203 5.32 -24.58 8.26
C PRO A 203 5.73 -23.62 9.39
N ASP A 204 6.94 -23.06 9.32
CA ASP A 204 7.48 -22.14 10.31
C ASP A 204 6.77 -20.77 10.34
N THR A 205 5.81 -20.52 9.45
CA THR A 205 4.98 -19.30 9.43
C THR A 205 3.73 -19.38 10.31
N TYR A 206 3.43 -20.56 10.89
CA TYR A 206 2.23 -20.79 11.70
C TYR A 206 2.49 -21.20 13.16
N ASP A 207 3.75 -21.43 13.56
CA ASP A 207 4.09 -21.69 14.96
C ASP A 207 4.50 -20.40 15.65
N HIS A 208 3.54 -19.64 16.18
CA HIS A 208 3.64 -18.76 17.37
C HIS A 208 2.24 -18.36 17.86
#